data_AF-A0A7S1Y5V9-F1
#
_entry.id   AF-A0A7S1Y5V9-F1
#
_cell.length_a   1.000
_cell.length_b   1.000
_cell.length_c   1.000
_cell.angle_alpha   90.00
_cell.angle_beta   90.00
_cell.angle_gamma   90.00
#
_symmetry.space_group_name_H-M   'P 1'
#
loop_
_entity.id
_entity.type
_entity.pdbx_description
1 polymer ?
#
loop_
_entity_poly.entity_id
_entity_poly.type
_entity_poly.pdbx_seq_one_letter_code
_entity_poly.pdbx_strand_id
1 'polypeptide(L)'
;SGAAIAADIYTKQEDAPDGLKLNTALYWTAFHIPASLAVPALIIHQIVHTVEHAVQKPEGLAKSWSPRAKSIAPVAAALLSIVPVVPIVDHAAEAIMEPTLGSYLGLSFEHHHHGGEGHDEKKKS
;
A
#
# COMPACT_ATOMS: atom_id res chain seq x y z
N SER A 1 -0.85 10.25 -1.74
CA SER A 1 0.06 11.41 -1.58
C SER A 1 0.30 11.65 -0.09
N GLY A 2 1.43 12.24 0.30
CA GLY A 2 1.82 12.38 1.73
C GLY A 2 0.79 13.09 2.62
N ALA A 3 0.00 14.01 2.07
CA ALA A 3 -1.11 14.65 2.77
C ALA A 3 -2.23 13.67 3.16
N ALA A 4 -2.51 12.67 2.32
CA ALA A 4 -3.50 11.62 2.63
C ALA A 4 -3.01 10.72 3.76
N ILE A 5 -1.71 10.38 3.76
CA ILE A 5 -1.07 9.62 4.85
C ILE A 5 -1.15 10.38 6.17
N ALA A 6 -0.84 11.69 6.15
CA ALA A 6 -0.91 12.51 7.35
C ALA A 6 -2.35 12.67 7.88
N ALA A 7 -3.33 12.84 6.99
CA ALA A 7 -4.74 12.90 7.36
C ALA A 7 -5.23 11.58 7.97
N ASP A 8 -4.83 10.45 7.37
CA ASP A 8 -5.19 9.12 7.88
C ASP A 8 -4.60 8.88 9.27
N ILE A 9 -3.30 9.14 9.47
CA ILE A 9 -2.65 9.07 10.79
C ILE A 9 -3.36 9.96 11.82
N TYR A 10 -3.72 11.19 11.42
CA TYR A 10 -4.40 12.13 12.31
C TYR A 10 -5.78 11.61 12.74
N THR A 11 -6.61 11.14 11.80
CA THR A 11 -7.93 10.57 12.14
C THR A 11 -7.82 9.36 13.06
N LYS A 12 -6.87 8.44 12.79
CA LYS A 12 -6.62 7.27 13.64
C LYS A 12 -6.11 7.65 15.04
N GLN A 13 -5.33 8.71 15.16
CA GLN A 13 -4.87 9.23 16.44
C GLN A 13 -6.02 9.87 17.23
N GLU A 14 -6.89 10.62 16.56
CA GLU A 14 -8.01 11.31 17.21
C GLU A 14 -9.06 10.32 17.75
N ASP A 15 -9.34 9.25 17.00
CA ASP A 15 -10.27 8.18 17.37
C ASP A 15 -9.74 7.23 18.45
N ALA A 16 -8.45 7.29 18.77
CA ALA A 16 -7.85 6.40 19.78
C ALA A 16 -8.15 6.87 21.23
N PRO A 17 -8.25 5.95 22.20
CA PRO A 17 -8.38 6.30 23.62
C PRO A 17 -7.25 7.22 24.08
N ASP A 18 -7.52 8.16 24.99
CA ASP A 18 -6.57 9.23 25.36
C ASP A 18 -5.19 8.71 25.86
N GLY A 19 -5.14 7.54 26.47
CA GLY A 19 -3.89 6.89 26.90
C GLY A 19 -3.10 6.19 25.80
N LEU A 20 -3.68 6.03 24.61
CA LEU A 20 -3.12 5.26 23.48
C LEU A 20 -2.85 6.11 22.23
N LYS A 21 -3.29 7.37 22.19
CA LYS A 21 -3.12 8.27 21.02
C LYS A 21 -1.68 8.34 20.48
N LEU A 22 -0.70 8.48 21.38
CA LEU A 22 0.72 8.53 21.00
C LEU A 22 1.19 7.19 20.39
N ASN A 23 0.78 6.07 20.99
CA ASN A 23 1.14 4.73 20.52
C ASN A 23 0.49 4.43 19.17
N THR A 24 -0.77 4.85 18.98
CA THR A 24 -1.48 4.75 17.70
C THR A 24 -0.81 5.60 16.63
N ALA A 25 -0.46 6.85 16.91
CA ALA A 25 0.25 7.71 15.96
C ALA A 25 1.62 7.13 15.58
N LEU A 26 2.38 6.61 16.54
CA LEU A 26 3.67 5.95 16.29
C LEU A 26 3.50 4.68 15.45
N TYR A 27 2.51 3.84 15.76
CA TYR A 27 2.19 2.63 14.99
C TYR A 27 1.91 2.96 13.53
N TRP A 28 0.99 3.88 13.26
CA TRP A 28 0.61 4.25 11.90
C TRP A 28 1.71 5.01 11.16
N THR A 29 2.51 5.83 11.83
CA THR A 29 3.64 6.53 11.20
C THR A 29 4.76 5.56 10.82
N ALA A 30 5.11 4.64 11.74
CA ALA A 30 6.12 3.60 11.50
C ALA A 30 5.69 2.61 10.40
N PHE A 31 4.39 2.49 10.15
CA PHE A 31 3.80 1.66 9.12
C PHE A 31 3.69 2.38 7.76
N HIS A 32 3.07 3.55 7.72
CA HIS A 32 2.77 4.27 6.48
C HIS A 32 4.03 4.75 5.76
N ILE A 33 5.09 5.11 6.48
CA ILE A 33 6.31 5.59 5.81
C ILE A 33 7.02 4.44 5.06
N PRO A 34 7.34 3.29 5.66
CA PRO A 34 7.98 2.20 4.94
C PRO A 34 7.05 1.51 3.93
N ALA A 35 5.80 1.23 4.31
CA ALA A 35 4.86 0.47 3.48
C ALA A 35 4.32 1.29 2.31
N SER A 36 4.02 2.58 2.50
CA SER A 36 3.43 3.40 1.43
C SER A 36 4.47 4.12 0.56
N LEU A 37 5.72 4.26 1.01
CA LEU A 37 6.75 5.01 0.27
C LEU A 37 7.99 4.17 -0.06
N ALA A 38 8.65 3.56 0.93
CA ALA A 38 9.95 2.94 0.70
C ALA A 38 9.89 1.64 -0.13
N VAL A 39 9.03 0.70 0.27
CA VAL A 39 8.93 -0.60 -0.41
C VAL A 39 8.38 -0.48 -1.83
N PRO A 40 7.28 0.28 -2.09
CA PRO A 40 6.80 0.48 -3.44
C PRO A 40 7.82 1.21 -4.31
N ALA A 41 8.52 2.21 -3.79
CA ALA A 41 9.55 2.93 -4.53
C ALA A 41 10.71 2.01 -4.95
N LEU A 42 11.17 1.13 -4.06
CA LEU A 42 12.23 0.18 -4.39
C LEU A 42 11.80 -0.83 -5.46
N ILE A 43 10.59 -1.38 -5.35
CA ILE A 43 10.07 -2.33 -6.34
C ILE A 43 9.90 -1.67 -7.70
N ILE A 44 9.27 -0.49 -7.75
CA ILE A 44 9.07 0.27 -8.99
C ILE A 44 10.42 0.68 -9.59
N HIS A 45 11.38 1.10 -8.76
CA HIS A 45 12.74 1.41 -9.23
C HIS A 45 13.40 0.21 -9.91
N GLN A 46 13.27 -0.99 -9.32
CA GLN A 46 13.83 -2.19 -9.93
C GLN A 46 13.12 -2.57 -11.23
N ILE A 47 11.79 -2.46 -11.30
CA ILE A 47 11.04 -2.70 -12.53
C ILE A 47 11.51 -1.75 -13.64
N VAL A 48 11.62 -0.45 -13.33
CA VAL A 48 12.11 0.55 -14.29
C VAL A 48 13.52 0.23 -14.75
N HIS A 49 14.43 -0.08 -13.83
CA HIS A 49 15.82 -0.38 -14.16
C HIS A 49 15.95 -1.67 -14.99
N THR A 50 15.18 -2.71 -14.68
CA THR A 50 15.12 -3.94 -15.49
C THR A 50 14.62 -3.66 -16.90
N VAL A 51 13.54 -2.90 -17.04
CA VAL A 51 12.97 -2.57 -18.36
C VAL A 51 13.92 -1.66 -19.14
N GLU A 52 14.56 -0.69 -18.48
CA GLU A 52 15.59 0.16 -19.06
C GLU A 52 16.77 -0.67 -19.60
N HIS A 53 17.28 -1.61 -18.80
CA HIS A 53 18.35 -2.51 -19.24
C HIS A 53 17.94 -3.33 -20.46
N ALA A 54 16.70 -3.84 -20.46
CA ALA A 54 16.14 -4.62 -21.55
C ALA A 54 15.95 -3.81 -22.84
N VAL A 55 15.61 -2.52 -22.77
CA VAL A 55 15.49 -1.67 -23.98
C VAL A 55 16.83 -1.12 -24.46
N GLN A 56 17.81 -0.94 -23.58
CA GLN A 56 19.17 -0.50 -23.92
C GLN A 56 20.01 -1.64 -24.52
N LYS A 57 19.80 -2.88 -24.08
CA LYS A 57 20.37 -4.09 -24.67
C LYS A 57 19.26 -5.00 -25.20
N PRO A 58 18.58 -4.60 -26.29
CA PRO A 58 17.38 -5.29 -26.74
C PRO A 58 17.68 -6.65 -27.36
N GLU A 59 17.24 -7.69 -26.66
CA GLU A 59 17.17 -9.06 -27.15
C GLU A 59 15.72 -9.42 -27.55
N GLY A 60 15.56 -10.38 -28.47
CA GLY A 60 14.24 -10.85 -28.91
C GLY A 60 13.33 -9.75 -29.47
N LEU A 61 12.07 -9.70 -29.00
CA LEU A 61 11.02 -8.82 -29.50
C LEU A 61 11.30 -7.31 -29.27
N ALA A 62 12.13 -6.95 -28.29
CA ALA A 62 12.50 -5.56 -28.03
C ALA A 62 13.40 -4.95 -29.12
N LYS A 63 14.03 -5.81 -29.94
CA LYS A 63 14.95 -5.37 -31.01
C LYS A 63 14.22 -4.66 -32.15
N SER A 64 12.98 -5.07 -32.44
CA SER A 64 12.13 -4.48 -33.49
C SER A 64 11.39 -3.21 -33.04
N TRP A 65 11.49 -2.83 -31.76
CA TRP A 65 10.78 -1.67 -31.24
C TRP A 65 11.37 -0.36 -31.76
N SER A 66 10.49 0.59 -32.08
CA SER A 66 10.89 1.93 -32.49
C SER A 66 11.58 2.68 -31.33
N PRO A 67 12.46 3.67 -31.61
CA PRO A 67 13.12 4.46 -30.57
C PRO A 67 12.14 5.12 -29.59
N ARG A 68 10.96 5.54 -30.08
CA ARG A 68 9.89 6.12 -29.24
C ARG A 68 9.26 5.10 -28.29
N ALA A 69 9.06 3.86 -28.75
CA ALA A 69 8.55 2.81 -27.89
C ALA A 69 9.56 2.45 -26.78
N LYS A 70 10.85 2.40 -27.12
CA LYS A 70 11.94 2.16 -26.16
C LYS A 70 12.05 3.26 -25.09
N SER A 71 11.83 4.53 -25.45
CA SER A 71 11.85 5.63 -24.48
C SER A 71 10.64 5.66 -23.54
N ILE A 72 9.48 5.15 -23.98
CA ILE A 72 8.25 5.16 -23.18
C ILE A 72 8.13 3.89 -22.32
N ALA A 73 8.73 2.77 -22.74
CA ALA A 73 8.59 1.49 -22.09
C ALA A 73 8.92 1.49 -20.57
N PRO A 74 10.02 2.12 -20.08
CA PRO A 74 10.30 2.14 -18.65
C PRO A 74 9.24 2.92 -17.86
N VAL A 75 8.77 4.05 -18.41
CA VAL A 75 7.73 4.87 -17.78
C VAL A 75 6.39 4.13 -17.77
N ALA A 76 6.02 3.47 -18.87
CA ALA A 76 4.82 2.66 -18.94
C ALA A 76 4.87 1.48 -17.96
N ALA A 77 6.02 0.81 -17.85
CA ALA A 77 6.21 -0.26 -16.88
C ALA A 77 6.07 0.23 -15.43
N ALA A 78 6.62 1.42 -15.11
CA ALA A 78 6.42 2.04 -13.81
C ALA A 78 4.93 2.25 -13.50
N LEU A 79 4.20 2.90 -14.41
CA LEU A 79 2.79 3.21 -14.22
C LEU A 79 1.92 1.95 -14.09
N LEU A 80 2.17 0.95 -14.93
CA LEU A 80 1.44 -0.32 -14.88
C LEU A 80 1.76 -1.12 -13.61
N SER A 81 2.96 -0.98 -13.07
CA SER A 81 3.36 -1.68 -11.84
C SER A 81 2.74 -1.10 -10.57
N ILE A 82 2.33 0.18 -10.56
CA ILE A 82 1.71 0.80 -9.38
C ILE A 82 0.44 0.06 -8.95
N VAL A 83 -0.39 -0.36 -9.92
CA VAL A 83 -1.70 -0.99 -9.65
C VAL A 83 -1.57 -2.29 -8.85
N PRO A 84 -0.68 -3.24 -9.19
CA PRO A 84 -0.48 -4.43 -8.37
C PRO A 84 0.47 -4.21 -7.18
N VAL A 85 1.52 -3.39 -7.32
CA VAL A 85 2.57 -3.28 -6.30
C VAL A 85 2.03 -2.62 -5.02
N VAL A 86 1.27 -1.54 -5.14
CA VAL A 86 0.80 -0.80 -3.96
C VAL A 86 -0.13 -1.66 -3.08
N PRO A 87 -1.19 -2.31 -3.61
CA PRO A 87 -2.08 -3.14 -2.79
C PRO A 87 -1.39 -4.38 -2.18
N ILE A 88 -0.46 -5.00 -2.92
CA ILE A 88 0.26 -6.19 -2.41
C ILE A 88 1.16 -5.82 -1.25
N VAL A 89 1.88 -4.70 -1.35
CA VAL A 89 2.75 -4.23 -0.27
C VAL A 89 1.94 -3.84 0.96
N ASP A 90 0.80 -3.17 0.76
CA ASP A 90 -0.11 -2.78 1.83
C ASP A 90 -0.65 -4.00 2.60
N HIS A 91 -1.21 -4.99 1.90
CA HIS A 91 -1.70 -6.23 2.50
C HIS A 91 -0.60 -7.05 3.19
N ALA A 92 0.59 -7.13 2.59
CA ALA A 92 1.70 -7.87 3.19
C ALA A 92 2.19 -7.18 4.48
N ALA A 93 2.22 -5.85 4.49
CA ALA A 93 2.61 -5.10 5.67
C ALA A 93 1.56 -5.26 6.79
N GLU A 94 0.27 -5.18 6.47
CA GLU A 94 -0.84 -5.42 7.42
C GLU A 94 -0.73 -6.81 8.06
N ALA A 95 -0.57 -7.87 7.25
CA ALA A 95 -0.49 -9.25 7.72
C ALA A 95 0.72 -9.54 8.64
N ILE A 96 1.84 -8.83 8.46
CA ILE A 96 3.04 -9.00 9.29
C ILE A 96 2.93 -8.21 10.60
N MET A 97 2.32 -7.02 10.55
CA MET A 97 2.39 -6.03 11.62
C MET A 97 1.27 -6.13 12.65
N GLU A 98 0.08 -6.56 12.25
CA GLU A 98 -1.02 -6.83 13.19
C GLU A 98 -0.60 -7.76 14.34
N PRO A 99 0.04 -8.93 14.10
CA PRO A 99 0.44 -9.82 15.20
C PRO A 99 1.68 -9.35 15.97
N THR A 100 2.55 -8.52 15.38
CA THR A 100 3.83 -8.14 16.00
C THR A 100 3.79 -6.79 16.70
N LEU A 101 3.54 -5.69 15.98
CA LEU A 101 3.55 -4.35 16.55
C LEU A 101 2.24 -3.99 17.26
N GLY A 102 1.10 -4.50 16.78
CA GLY A 102 -0.20 -4.31 17.44
C GLY A 102 -0.19 -4.91 18.85
N SER A 103 0.28 -6.15 18.96
CA SER A 103 0.47 -6.85 20.24
C SER A 103 1.50 -6.16 21.15
N TYR A 104 2.63 -5.69 20.61
CA TYR A 104 3.68 -5.03 21.38
C TYR A 104 3.27 -3.65 21.95
N LEU A 105 2.36 -2.94 21.28
CA LEU A 105 1.84 -1.65 21.72
C LEU A 105 0.52 -1.75 22.50
N GLY A 106 0.01 -2.96 22.73
CA GLY A 106 -1.26 -3.20 23.41
C GLY A 106 -2.49 -2.75 22.62
N LEU A 107 -2.38 -2.67 21.29
CA LEU A 107 -3.45 -2.28 20.38
C LEU A 107 -4.18 -3.55 19.88
N SER A 108 -5.42 -3.74 20.32
CA SER A 108 -6.34 -4.75 19.77
C SER A 108 -7.23 -4.10 18.70
N PHE A 109 -6.98 -4.42 17.43
CA PHE A 109 -7.85 -4.01 16.33
C PHE A 109 -8.93 -5.08 16.15
N GLU A 110 -10.10 -4.88 16.74
CA GLU A 110 -11.27 -5.73 16.44
C GLU A 110 -11.62 -5.55 14.96
N HIS A 111 -11.49 -6.64 14.19
CA HIS A 111 -11.92 -6.71 12.80
C HIS A 111 -13.43 -6.44 12.70
N HIS A 112 -13.82 -5.22 12.35
CA HIS A 112 -15.16 -4.94 11.82
C HIS A 112 -15.21 -5.41 10.35
N HIS A 113 -15.31 -6.72 10.17
CA HIS A 113 -15.83 -7.26 8.92
C HIS A 113 -17.27 -6.74 8.74
N HIS A 114 -17.48 -5.91 7.72
CA HIS A 114 -18.79 -5.64 7.16
C HIS A 114 -19.41 -6.94 6.64
N GLY A 115 -20.11 -7.66 7.51
CA GLY A 115 -21.10 -8.67 7.14
C GLY A 115 -22.41 -7.96 6.83
N GLY A 116 -22.67 -7.73 5.55
CA GLY A 116 -24.02 -7.42 5.10
C GLY A 116 -24.90 -8.67 5.19
N GLU A 117 -25.91 -8.64 6.04
CA GLU A 117 -27.13 -9.43 5.86
C GLU A 117 -28.33 -8.48 6.00
N GLY A 118 -29.03 -8.29 4.89
CA GLY A 118 -30.35 -7.69 4.88
C GLY A 118 -31.44 -8.69 5.28
N HIS A 119 -32.66 -8.17 5.45
CA HIS A 119 -33.90 -8.89 5.74
C HIS A 119 -33.94 -9.56 7.13
N ASP A 120 -34.91 -9.33 8.01
CA ASP A 120 -36.34 -9.42 7.77
C ASP A 120 -37.18 -8.71 8.84
N GLU A 121 -38.42 -8.42 8.44
CA GLU A 121 -39.55 -7.88 9.19
C GLU A 121 -39.70 -8.39 10.65
N LYS A 122 -40.16 -7.48 11.53
CA LYS A 122 -41.52 -7.59 12.09
C LYS A 122 -42.03 -6.28 12.69
N LYS A 123 -42.87 -5.63 11.90
CA LYS A 123 -44.07 -4.91 12.37
C LYS A 123 -45.00 -5.86 13.13
N LYS A 124 -45.84 -5.25 13.99
CA LYS A 124 -46.92 -5.79 14.86
C LYS A 124 -46.43 -5.92 16.31
N SER A 125 -47.09 -5.35 17.31
CA SER A 125 -48.36 -4.64 17.44
C SER A 125 -48.32 -3.85 18.74
#